data_AF-A0A3B9KSE2-F1
#
_entry.id   AF-A0A3B9KSE2-F1
#
_cell.length_a   1.000
_cell.length_b   1.000
_cell.length_c   1.000
_cell.angle_alpha   90.00
_cell.angle_beta   90.00
_cell.angle_gamma   90.00
#
_symmetry.space_group_name_H-M   'P 1'
#
loop_
_entity.id
_entity.type
_entity.pdbx_description
1 polymer ?
#
loop_
_entity_poly.entity_id
_entity_poly.type
_entity_poly.pdbx_seq_one_letter_code
_entity_poly.pdbx_strand_id
1 'polypeptide(L)'
;MIAYTPLGLPRVLAVPWKDVSGLAILGILYMGFFTSGISYVLYYDILRHLDASHLGLMVAAQPPTTVVISVLVGYETLKINTVLGIVFIGGGIFLASRNHIATPPSIPPVGNGKSI
;
A
#
# COMPACT_ATOMS: atom_id res chain seq x y z
N MET A 1 -5.53 12.31 -14.23
CA MET A 1 -5.27 13.23 -13.09
C MET A 1 -5.48 14.71 -13.46
N ILE A 2 -5.05 15.21 -14.63
CA ILE A 2 -5.20 16.62 -15.04
C ILE A 2 -6.68 17.08 -15.24
N ALA A 3 -7.60 16.16 -15.52
CA ALA A 3 -9.01 16.46 -15.75
C ALA A 3 -9.85 16.73 -14.48
N TYR A 4 -9.40 16.29 -13.30
CA TYR A 4 -10.11 16.54 -12.03
C TYR A 4 -9.69 17.86 -11.36
N THR A 5 -8.50 18.36 -11.68
CA THR A 5 -7.95 19.62 -11.18
C THR A 5 -8.88 20.83 -11.37
N PRO A 6 -9.56 21.04 -12.52
CA PRO A 6 -10.45 22.20 -12.67
C PRO A 6 -11.75 22.11 -11.87
N LEU A 7 -12.24 20.92 -11.52
CA LEU A 7 -13.50 20.75 -10.78
C LEU A 7 -13.31 20.89 -9.25
N GLY A 8 -12.13 20.59 -8.74
CA GLY A 8 -11.80 20.71 -7.30
C GLY A 8 -11.31 22.11 -6.90
N LEU A 9 -10.63 22.83 -7.80
CA LEU A 9 -10.02 24.13 -7.50
C LEU A 9 -11.02 25.19 -6.96
N PRO A 10 -12.22 25.34 -7.54
CA PRO A 10 -13.21 26.28 -7.01
C PRO A 10 -13.65 25.92 -5.59
N ARG A 11 -13.71 24.62 -5.29
CA ARG A 11 -14.18 24.11 -4.00
C ARG A 11 -13.14 24.29 -2.90
N VAL A 12 -11.85 24.16 -3.23
CA VAL A 12 -10.72 24.37 -2.32
C VAL A 12 -10.51 25.86 -2.03
N LEU A 13 -10.66 26.71 -3.04
CA LEU A 13 -10.57 28.17 -2.87
C LEU A 13 -11.76 28.77 -2.12
N ALA A 14 -12.93 28.12 -2.20
CA ALA A 14 -14.13 28.52 -1.45
C ALA A 14 -14.16 28.00 0.00
N VAL A 15 -13.16 27.22 0.44
CA VAL A 15 -13.07 26.81 1.86
C VAL A 15 -12.72 28.04 2.71
N PRO A 16 -13.49 28.36 3.75
CA PRO A 16 -13.10 29.39 4.71
C PRO A 16 -11.94 28.87 5.57
N TRP A 17 -10.71 29.01 5.07
CA TRP A 17 -9.47 28.52 5.71
C TRP A 17 -9.25 29.06 7.12
N LYS A 18 -9.85 30.21 7.44
CA LYS A 18 -9.82 30.82 8.77
C LYS A 18 -10.59 30.05 9.83
N ASP A 19 -11.59 29.26 9.43
CA ASP A 19 -12.46 28.50 10.33
C ASP A 19 -12.03 27.03 10.45
N VAL A 20 -10.95 26.65 9.77
CA VAL A 20 -10.41 25.29 9.83
C VAL A 20 -9.73 25.09 11.19
N SER A 21 -10.25 24.12 11.95
CA SER A 21 -9.68 23.72 13.24
C SER A 21 -8.21 23.35 13.12
N GLY A 22 -7.39 23.74 14.11
CA GLY A 22 -5.96 23.38 14.15
C GLY A 22 -5.73 21.86 14.11
N LEU A 23 -6.68 21.06 14.61
CA LEU A 23 -6.63 19.60 14.54
C LEU A 23 -6.75 19.09 13.10
N ALA A 24 -7.56 19.77 12.27
CA ALA A 24 -7.70 19.42 10.85
C ALA A 24 -6.43 19.75 10.06
N ILE A 25 -5.79 20.89 10.36
CA ILE A 25 -4.48 21.24 9.76
C ILE A 25 -3.42 20.21 10.17
N LEU A 26 -3.38 19.83 11.46
CA LEU A 26 -2.47 18.80 11.93
C LEU A 26 -2.74 17.43 11.28
N GLY A 27 -4.01 17.08 11.06
CA GLY A 27 -4.40 15.86 10.34
C GLY A 27 -3.94 15.86 8.88
N ILE A 28 -4.04 17.00 8.20
CA ILE A 28 -3.52 17.18 6.83
C ILE A 28 -1.99 17.01 6.80
N LEU A 29 -1.29 17.65 7.74
CA LEU A 29 0.17 17.52 7.86
C LEU A 29 0.59 16.08 8.16
N TYR A 30 -0.11 15.42 9.08
CA TYR A 30 0.12 14.02 9.43
C TYR A 30 -0.06 13.11 8.20
N MET A 31 -1.18 13.25 7.49
CA MET A 31 -1.45 12.45 6.29
C MET A 31 -0.44 12.71 5.17
N GLY A 32 -0.04 13.97 4.97
CA GLY A 32 0.97 14.31 3.97
C GLY A 32 2.34 13.74 4.31
N PHE A 33 2.76 13.85 5.57
CA PHE A 33 4.11 13.43 5.98
C PHE A 33 4.24 11.91 6.18
N PHE A 34 3.36 11.30 6.96
CA PHE A 34 3.42 9.88 7.27
C PHE A 34 2.89 9.01 6.14
N THR A 35 1.68 9.31 5.64
CA THR A 35 0.99 8.44 4.68
C THR A 35 1.58 8.56 3.28
N SER A 36 2.11 9.74 2.91
CA SER A 36 2.78 9.94 1.63
C SER A 36 4.30 9.93 1.79
N GLY A 37 4.89 10.93 2.44
CA GLY A 37 6.34 11.12 2.48
C GLY A 37 7.12 9.88 2.94
N ILE A 38 6.86 9.42 4.17
CA ILE A 38 7.55 8.25 4.76
C ILE A 38 7.19 6.97 4.00
N SER A 39 5.90 6.76 3.73
CA SER A 39 5.41 5.55 3.05
C SER A 39 6.08 5.33 1.69
N TYR A 40 6.20 6.37 0.87
CA TYR A 40 6.85 6.27 -0.44
C TYR A 40 8.35 6.01 -0.30
N VAL A 41 9.04 6.66 0.64
CA VAL A 41 10.48 6.40 0.85
C VAL A 41 10.70 4.94 1.24
N LEU A 42 9.93 4.40 2.19
CA LEU A 42 10.02 2.98 2.54
C LEU A 42 9.66 2.08 1.36
N TYR A 43 8.61 2.40 0.61
CA TYR A 43 8.19 1.60 -0.55
C TYR A 43 9.31 1.51 -1.60
N TYR A 44 9.95 2.64 -1.92
CA TYR A 44 11.09 2.66 -2.85
C TYR A 44 12.34 1.98 -2.27
N ASP A 45 12.56 2.05 -0.97
CA ASP A 45 13.66 1.36 -0.32
C ASP A 45 13.47 -0.17 -0.34
N ILE A 46 12.25 -0.65 -0.09
CA ILE A 46 11.92 -2.08 -0.18
C ILE A 46 12.02 -2.55 -1.63
N LEU A 47 11.63 -1.74 -2.62
CA LEU A 47 11.78 -2.07 -4.05
C LEU A 47 13.23 -2.36 -4.46
N ARG A 48 14.21 -1.85 -3.71
CA ARG A 48 15.64 -2.12 -3.98
C ARG A 48 16.10 -3.48 -3.45
N HIS A 49 15.37 -4.06 -2.49
CA HIS A 49 15.77 -5.28 -1.79
C HIS A 49 14.81 -6.46 -2.03
N LEU A 50 13.59 -6.19 -2.49
CA LEU A 50 12.53 -7.17 -2.69
C LEU A 50 11.97 -7.04 -4.11
N ASP A 51 11.80 -8.17 -4.79
CA ASP A 51 11.22 -8.19 -6.13
C ASP A 51 9.83 -7.54 -6.16
N ALA A 52 9.53 -6.85 -7.27
CA ALA A 52 8.25 -6.15 -7.46
C ALA A 52 7.03 -7.05 -7.22
N SER A 53 7.15 -8.36 -7.49
CA SER A 53 6.09 -9.35 -7.24
C SER A 53 5.81 -9.57 -5.74
N HIS A 54 6.84 -9.66 -4.90
CA HIS A 54 6.66 -9.82 -3.46
C HIS A 54 6.07 -8.55 -2.83
N LEU A 55 6.50 -7.39 -3.29
CA LEU A 55 5.92 -6.11 -2.89
C LEU A 55 4.46 -5.97 -3.30
N GLY A 56 4.12 -6.36 -4.53
CA GLY A 56 2.74 -6.37 -5.02
C GLY A 56 1.84 -7.27 -4.16
N LEU A 57 2.36 -8.40 -3.68
CA LEU A 57 1.65 -9.29 -2.76
C LEU A 57 1.43 -8.64 -1.38
N MET A 58 2.43 -7.93 -0.84
CA MET A 58 2.28 -7.19 0.42
C MET A 58 1.23 -6.07 0.30
N VAL A 59 1.21 -5.34 -0.82
CA VAL A 59 0.20 -4.31 -1.09
C VAL A 59 -1.20 -4.93 -1.20
N ALA A 60 -1.32 -6.08 -1.88
CA ALA A 60 -2.57 -6.82 -1.98
C ALA A 60 -3.08 -7.32 -0.62
N ALA A 61 -2.20 -7.53 0.36
CA ALA A 61 -2.55 -7.90 1.73
C ALA A 61 -3.01 -6.71 2.61
N GLN A 62 -2.80 -5.46 2.19
CA GLN A 62 -3.23 -4.29 3.00
C GLN A 62 -4.76 -4.24 3.23
N PRO A 63 -5.64 -4.48 2.24
CA PRO A 63 -7.09 -4.50 2.45
C PRO A 63 -7.56 -5.51 3.50
N PRO A 64 -7.21 -6.82 3.46
CA PRO A 64 -7.66 -7.76 4.47
C PRO A 64 -7.11 -7.42 5.86
N THR A 65 -5.87 -6.94 5.96
CA THR A 65 -5.32 -6.46 7.25
C THR A 65 -6.10 -5.27 7.79
N THR A 66 -6.44 -4.30 6.94
CA THR A 66 -7.26 -3.14 7.33
C THR A 66 -8.62 -3.57 7.86
N VAL A 67 -9.28 -4.52 7.20
CA VAL A 67 -10.58 -5.03 7.64
C VAL A 67 -10.47 -5.77 8.99
N VAL A 68 -9.44 -6.61 9.16
CA VAL A 68 -9.20 -7.30 10.44
C VAL A 68 -8.99 -6.29 11.57
N ILE A 69 -8.18 -5.25 11.35
CA ILE A 69 -7.96 -4.18 12.34
C ILE A 69 -9.26 -3.42 12.62
N SER A 70 -10.03 -3.06 11.59
CA SER A 70 -11.31 -2.36 11.73
C SER A 70 -12.29 -3.13 12.63
N VAL A 71 -12.38 -4.44 12.43
CA VAL A 71 -13.19 -5.34 13.23
C VAL A 71 -12.69 -5.42 14.67
N LEU A 72 -11.37 -5.52 14.88
CA LEU A 72 -10.77 -5.57 16.22
C LEU A 72 -11.00 -4.28 17.01
N VAL A 73 -10.95 -3.12 16.34
CA VAL A 73 -11.23 -1.82 16.98
C VAL A 73 -12.73 -1.58 17.17
N GLY A 74 -13.59 -2.44 16.60
CA GLY A 74 -15.03 -2.38 16.79
C GLY A 74 -15.72 -1.31 15.94
N TYR A 75 -15.06 -0.81 14.88
CA TYR A 75 -15.63 0.22 14.00
C TYR A 75 -16.78 -0.30 13.12
N GLU A 76 -16.84 -1.61 12.86
CA GLU A 76 -17.83 -2.18 11.95
C GLU A 76 -18.38 -3.53 12.45
N THR A 77 -19.66 -3.78 12.19
CA THR A 77 -20.28 -5.07 12.46
C THR A 77 -19.91 -6.07 11.37
N LEU A 78 -19.39 -7.23 11.77
CA LEU A 78 -19.03 -8.33 10.86
C LEU A 78 -20.28 -8.84 10.11
N LYS A 79 -20.51 -8.28 8.92
CA LYS A 79 -21.50 -8.79 7.98
C LYS A 79 -20.91 -9.94 7.18
N ILE A 80 -21.77 -10.87 6.77
CA ILE A 80 -21.38 -12.04 5.97
C ILE A 80 -20.61 -11.65 4.70
N ASN A 81 -20.98 -10.52 4.08
CA ASN A 81 -20.31 -10.00 2.87
C ASN A 81 -18.86 -9.59 3.13
N THR A 82 -18.58 -9.01 4.31
CA THR A 82 -17.21 -8.63 4.70
C THR A 82 -16.35 -9.86 4.91
N VAL A 83 -16.90 -10.90 5.54
CA VAL A 83 -16.21 -12.19 5.74
C VAL A 83 -15.91 -12.85 4.39
N LEU A 84 -16.89 -12.89 3.47
CA LEU A 84 -16.68 -13.42 2.12
C LEU A 84 -15.60 -12.64 1.36
N GLY A 85 -15.60 -11.31 1.46
CA GLY A 85 -14.55 -10.46 0.88
C GLY A 85 -13.15 -10.78 1.41
N ILE A 86 -12.99 -10.92 2.74
CA ILE A 86 -11.72 -11.30 3.37
C ILE A 86 -11.25 -12.66 2.84
N VAL A 87 -12.14 -13.66 2.80
CA VAL A 87 -11.80 -15.01 2.30
C VAL A 87 -11.41 -14.97 0.83
N PHE A 88 -12.10 -14.19 0.01
CA PHE A 88 -11.82 -14.08 -1.42
C PHE A 88 -10.46 -13.41 -1.68
N ILE A 89 -10.19 -12.29 -0.99
CA ILE A 89 -8.92 -11.57 -1.12
C ILE A 89 -7.77 -12.42 -0.57
N GLY A 90 -7.95 -13.00 0.63
CA GLY A 90 -6.96 -13.90 1.24
C GLY A 90 -6.66 -15.11 0.36
N GLY A 91 -7.69 -15.72 -0.23
CA GLY A 91 -7.53 -16.82 -1.19
C GLY A 91 -6.78 -16.42 -2.46
N GLY A 92 -7.08 -15.23 -3.00
CA GLY A 92 -6.36 -14.68 -4.16
C GLY A 92 -4.88 -14.42 -3.87
N ILE A 93 -4.57 -13.84 -2.71
CA ILE A 93 -3.19 -13.62 -2.24
C ILE A 93 -2.48 -14.96 -2.07
N PHE A 94 -3.10 -15.95 -1.41
CA PHE A 94 -2.51 -17.27 -1.21
C PHE A 94 -2.22 -18.00 -2.52
N LEU A 95 -3.12 -17.88 -3.50
CA LEU A 95 -2.91 -18.48 -4.82
C LEU A 95 -1.78 -17.76 -5.59
N ALA A 96 -1.73 -16.43 -5.52
CA ALA A 96 -0.67 -15.65 -6.14
C ALA A 96 0.70 -15.93 -5.49
N SER A 97 0.75 -16.05 -4.16
CA SER A 97 1.98 -16.31 -3.42
C SER A 97 2.59 -17.67 -3.76
N ARG A 98 1.78 -18.70 -4.01
CA ARG A 98 2.29 -20.04 -4.37
C ARG A 98 3.05 -20.05 -5.70
N ASN A 99 2.65 -19.20 -6.65
CA ASN A 99 3.23 -19.18 -8.00
C ASN A 99 4.54 -18.37 -8.08
N HIS A 100 4.90 -17.61 -7.03
CA HIS A 100 6.12 -16.82 -6.96
C HIS A 100 7.27 -17.50 -6.17
N ILE A 101 7.07 -18.71 -5.65
CA ILE A 101 8.09 -19.44 -4.84
C ILE A 101 9.16 -20.15 -5.71
N ALA A 102 9.03 -20.17 -7.05
CA ALA A 102 10.05 -20.68 -7.97
C ALA A 102 10.57 -19.51 -8.83
N THR A 103 11.76 -18.94 -8.61
CA THR A 103 13.07 -19.56 -8.81
C THR A 103 14.11 -18.60 -8.23
N PRO A 104 15.08 -19.02 -7.39
CA PRO A 104 16.21 -18.17 -7.04
C PRO A 104 16.94 -17.75 -8.32
N PRO A 105 17.39 -16.49 -8.47
CA PRO A 105 18.24 -16.13 -9.60
C PRO A 105 19.45 -17.06 -9.59
N SER A 106 19.61 -17.86 -10.65
CA SER A 106 20.82 -18.64 -10.85
C SER A 106 21.96 -17.64 -10.96
N ILE A 107 22.82 -17.60 -9.93
CA ILE A 107 24.08 -16.87 -10.01
C ILE A 107 24.79 -17.42 -11.25
N PRO A 108 25.03 -16.62 -12.31
CA PRO A 108 25.80 -17.10 -13.44
C PRO A 108 27.15 -17.59 -12.90
N PRO A 109 27.64 -18.77 -13.33
CA PRO A 109 28.89 -19.31 -12.82
C PRO A 109 29.96 -18.23 -12.92
N VAL A 110 30.58 -17.88 -11.80
CA VAL A 110 31.75 -17.00 -11.75
C VAL A 110 32.73 -17.56 -12.76
N GLY A 111 32.91 -16.80 -13.86
CA GLY A 111 33.77 -17.18 -14.96
C GLY A 111 35.13 -17.54 -14.36
N ASN A 112 35.49 -18.82 -14.50
CA ASN A 112 36.75 -19.35 -14.03
C ASN A 112 37.87 -18.54 -14.69
N GLY A 113 38.46 -17.64 -13.92
CA GLY A 113 39.73 -17.01 -14.24
C GLY A 113 40.82 -18.07 -14.23
N LYS A 114 40.89 -18.90 -15.28
CA LYS A 114 42.18 -19.36 -15.80
C LYS A 114 42.83 -18.10 -16.37
N SER A 115 43.67 -17.40 -15.61
CA SER A 115 45.06 -17.78 -15.32
C SER A 115 45.79 -18.00 -16.64
N ILE A 116 46.49 -16.93 -17.06
CA ILE A 116 47.79 -16.88 -17.78
C ILE A 116 48.00 -17.86 -18.94
#